data_AF-A0A963W6E2-F1
#
_entry.id   AF-A0A963W6E2-F1
#
_cell.length_a   1.000
_cell.length_b   1.000
_cell.length_c   1.000
_cell.angle_alpha   90.00
_cell.angle_beta   90.00
_cell.angle_gamma   90.00
#
_symmetry.space_group_name_H-M   'P 1'
#
loop_
_entity.id
_entity.type
_entity.pdbx_description
1 polymer ?
#
loop_
_entity_poly.entity_id
_entity_poly.type
_entity_poly.pdbx_seq_one_letter_code
_entity_poly.pdbx_strand_id
1 'polypeptide(L)' 'LKLFRPEIVNDLPGGGRRLHQRAEGYVMTVVNGKVIRENDEAVAGALPGRLLRGPQSPQTELAEAAE' A
#
# COMPACT_ATOMS: atom_id res chain seq x y z
N LEU A 1 8.51 -12.81 -17.21
CA LEU A 1 7.18 -12.33 -16.80
C LEU A 1 6.14 -13.37 -17.17
N LYS A 2 5.35 -13.83 -16.21
CA LYS A 2 4.27 -14.82 -16.37
C LYS A 2 2.99 -14.27 -15.75
N LEU A 3 1.88 -14.36 -16.48
CA LEU A 3 0.56 -13.91 -16.03
C LEU A 3 -0.31 -15.11 -15.68
N PHE A 4 -1.04 -15.01 -14.57
CA PHE A 4 -2.01 -16.02 -14.15
C PHE A 4 -3.40 -15.72 -14.70
N ARG A 5 -4.39 -16.57 -14.41
CA ARG A 5 -5.77 -16.21 -14.73
C ARG A 5 -6.25 -15.11 -13.77
N PRO A 6 -7.09 -14.17 -14.22
CA PRO A 6 -7.74 -13.22 -13.33
C PRO A 6 -8.65 -13.95 -12.34
N GLU A 7 -8.68 -13.49 -11.09
CA GLU A 7 -9.51 -14.04 -10.01
C GLU A 7 -10.32 -12.92 -9.33
N ILE A 8 -11.53 -13.23 -8.87
CA ILE A 8 -12.32 -12.29 -8.06
C ILE A 8 -11.99 -12.51 -6.58
N VAL A 9 -11.60 -11.45 -5.89
CA VAL A 9 -11.26 -11.44 -4.46
C VAL A 9 -12.21 -10.52 -3.71
N ASN A 10 -12.73 -10.98 -2.56
CA ASN A 10 -13.72 -10.28 -1.73
C ASN A 10 -13.10 -9.83 -0.40
N ASP A 11 -12.00 -9.06 -0.46
CA ASP A 11 -11.22 -8.63 0.70
C ASP A 11 -11.25 -7.12 0.95
N LEU A 12 -12.10 -6.39 0.21
CA LEU A 12 -12.21 -4.95 0.38
C LEU A 12 -13.10 -4.58 1.57
N PRO A 13 -12.76 -3.51 2.30
CA PRO A 13 -13.64 -2.97 3.33
C PRO A 13 -14.98 -2.54 2.71
N GLY A 14 -16.09 -2.81 3.40
CA GLY A 14 -17.44 -2.50 2.91
C GLY A 14 -18.08 -3.56 2.01
N GLY A 15 -17.49 -4.77 1.91
CA GLY A 15 -18.08 -5.89 1.16
C GLY A 15 -17.89 -5.81 -0.35
N GLY A 16 -17.04 -4.90 -0.83
CA GLY A 16 -16.67 -4.80 -2.23
C GLY A 16 -15.84 -6.00 -2.72
N ARG A 17 -15.77 -6.15 -4.05
CA ARG A 17 -14.96 -7.17 -4.73
C ARG A 17 -13.99 -6.53 -5.70
N ARG A 18 -12.81 -7.14 -5.88
CA ARG A 18 -11.80 -6.71 -6.85
C ARG A 18 -11.41 -7.84 -7.80
N LEU A 19 -11.13 -7.48 -9.06
CA LEU A 19 -10.47 -8.36 -10.01
C LEU A 19 -8.96 -8.33 -9.74
N HIS A 20 -8.40 -9.45 -9.31
CA HIS A 20 -6.98 -9.59 -9.00
C HIS A 20 -6.29 -10.38 -10.12
N GLN A 21 -5.31 -9.76 -10.75
CA GLN A 21 -4.50 -10.36 -11.81
C GLN A 21 -3.08 -10.58 -11.28
N ARG A 22 -2.78 -11.80 -10.81
CA ARG A 22 -1.44 -12.13 -10.31
C ARG A 22 -0.43 -12.23 -11.47
N ALA A 23 0.81 -11.85 -11.18
CA ALA A 23 1.95 -11.99 -12.08
C ALA A 23 3.18 -12.52 -11.31
N GLU A 24 4.08 -13.18 -12.03
CA GLU A 24 5.41 -13.62 -11.59
C GLU A 24 6.49 -13.04 -12.53
N GLY A 25 7.65 -12.75 -11.98
CA GLY A 25 8.83 -12.21 -12.66
C GLY A 25 9.35 -10.91 -12.04
N TYR A 26 8.88 -10.49 -10.86
CA TYR A 26 9.44 -9.32 -10.18
C TYR A 26 10.61 -9.74 -9.30
N VAL A 27 11.80 -9.19 -9.59
CA VAL A 27 13.01 -9.44 -8.78
C VAL A 27 12.86 -8.83 -7.39
N MET A 28 12.33 -7.61 -7.30
CA MET A 28 12.22 -6.90 -6.03
C MET A 28 11.09 -5.88 -6.04
N THR A 29 10.46 -5.66 -4.88
CA THR A 29 9.58 -4.52 -4.62
C THR A 29 10.06 -3.77 -3.40
N VAL A 30 10.26 -2.46 -3.52
CA VAL A 30 10.84 -1.61 -2.48
C VAL A 30 9.85 -0.52 -2.08
N VAL A 31 9.66 -0.33 -0.78
CA VAL A 31 8.84 0.77 -0.21
C VAL A 31 9.66 1.47 0.86
N ASN A 32 9.77 2.81 0.78
CA ASN A 32 10.55 3.63 1.71
C ASN A 32 11.97 3.11 1.96
N GLY A 33 12.65 2.66 0.89
CA GLY A 33 14.03 2.14 0.95
C GLY A 33 14.17 0.71 1.49
N LYS A 34 13.07 0.05 1.89
CA LYS A 34 13.09 -1.33 2.40
C LYS A 34 12.45 -2.29 1.39
N VAL A 35 13.10 -3.42 1.17
CA VAL A 35 12.56 -4.52 0.35
C VAL A 35 11.37 -5.15 1.06
N ILE A 36 10.23 -5.18 0.38
CA ILE A 36 8.99 -5.80 0.88
C ILE A 36 8.66 -7.11 0.16
N ARG A 37 9.19 -7.29 -1.07
CA ARG A 37 9.10 -8.53 -1.83
C ARG A 37 10.41 -8.78 -2.56
N GLU A 38 10.83 -10.04 -2.62
CA GLU A 38 12.02 -10.49 -3.34
C GLU A 38 11.67 -11.78 -4.10
N ASN A 39 11.97 -11.83 -5.39
CA ASN A 39 11.60 -12.94 -6.29
C ASN A 39 10.13 -13.37 -6.15
N ASP A 40 9.22 -12.38 -6.17
CA ASP A 40 7.78 -12.57 -5.95
C ASP A 40 7.35 -13.16 -4.59
N GLU A 41 8.24 -13.27 -3.62
CA GLU A 41 7.93 -13.68 -2.25
C GLU A 41 7.87 -12.50 -1.29
N ALA A 42 6.99 -12.54 -0.29
CA ALA A 42 6.88 -11.47 0.71
C ALA A 42 7.99 -11.58 1.75
N VAL A 43 8.68 -10.47 2.02
CA VAL A 43 9.67 -10.39 3.10
C VAL A 43 8.94 -10.21 4.44
N ALA A 44 9.11 -11.17 5.35
CA ALA A 44 8.42 -11.17 6.64
C ALA A 44 8.70 -9.88 7.44
N GLY A 45 7.64 -9.25 7.95
CA GLY A 45 7.72 -8.04 8.77
C GLY A 45 8.14 -6.76 8.03
N ALA A 46 8.27 -6.79 6.70
CA ALA A 46 8.60 -5.61 5.91
C ALA A 46 7.35 -4.77 5.58
N LEU A 47 6.84 -4.05 6.58
CA LEU A 47 5.70 -3.13 6.45
C LEU A 47 6.11 -1.66 6.66
N PRO A 48 7.01 -1.09 5.83
CA PRO A 48 7.53 0.28 6.01
C PRO A 48 6.57 1.38 5.52
N GLY A 49 5.30 1.04 5.23
CA GLY A 49 4.32 1.99 4.70
C GLY A 49 3.99 3.10 5.70
N ARG A 50 3.75 4.32 5.21
CA ARG A 50 3.31 5.46 6.01
C ARG A 50 2.21 6.23 5.30
N LEU A 51 1.33 6.86 6.08
CA LEU A 51 0.32 7.75 5.53
C LEU A 51 1.00 8.98 4.91
N LEU A 52 0.86 9.14 3.60
CA LEU A 52 1.24 10.36 2.90
C LEU A 52 0.04 11.29 2.91
N ARG A 53 0.14 12.41 3.63
CA ARG A 53 -0.85 13.49 3.57
C ARG A 53 -0.42 14.48 2.49
N GLY A 54 -1.39 14.97 1.72
CA GLY A 54 -1.18 16.10 0.81
C GLY A 54 -0.86 17.40 1.59
N PRO A 55 -0.82 18.55 0.91
CA PRO A 55 -0.67 19.84 1.59
C PRO A 55 -1.65 19.97 2.76
N GLN A 56 -1.14 20.37 3.93
CA GLN A 56 -1.96 20.65 5.11
C GLN A 56 -1.88 22.15 5.37
N SER A 57 -2.99 22.77 5.75
CA SER A 57 -2.93 24.13 6.30
C SER A 57 -2.05 24.10 7.56
N PRO A 58 -1.22 25.13 7.78
CA PRO A 58 -0.49 25.25 9.02
C PRO A 58 -1.49 25.27 10.18
N GLN A 59 -1.24 24.49 11.23
CA GLN A 59 -2.13 24.33 12.38
C GLN A 59 -2.22 25.58 13.29
N THR A 60 -1.89 26.77 12.79
CA THR A 60 -1.73 27.98 13.60
C THR A 60 -3.08 28.55 14.10
N GLU A 61 -4.19 28.32 13.40
CA GLU A 61 -5.48 28.93 13.77
C GLU A 61 -6.27 28.18 14.87
N LEU A 62 -5.88 26.95 15.23
CA LEU A 62 -6.61 26.14 16.23
C LEU A 62 -6.17 26.41 17.68
N ALA A 63 -5.10 27.17 17.89
CA ALA A 63 -4.64 27.57 19.23
C ALA A 63 -5.20 28.93 19.68
N GLU A 64 -5.47 29.87 18.76
CA GLU A 64 -6.00 31.21 19.10
C GLU A 64 -7.51 31.21 19.39
N ALA A 65 -8.25 30.17 18.99
CA ALA A 65 -9.68 30.04 19.30
C ALA A 65 -9.98 29.36 20.65
N ALA A 66 -8.92 28.99 21.39
CA ALA A 66 -9.01 28.31 22.69
C ALA A 66 -8.66 29.21 23.90
N GLU A 67 -8.47 30.52 23.67
CA GLU A 67 -8.39 31.57 24.70
C GLU A 67 -9.62 32.48 24.61
#